data_AF-A0A9P0N901-F1
#
_entry.id   AF-A0A9P0N901-F1
#
_cell.length_a   1.000
_cell.length_b   1.000
_cell.length_c   1.000
_cell.angle_alpha   90.00
_cell.angle_beta   90.00
_cell.angle_gamma   90.00
#
_symmetry.space_group_name_H-M   'P 1'
#
loop_
_entity.id
_entity.type
_entity.pdbx_description
1 polymer ?
#
loop_
_entity_poly.entity_id
_entity_poly.type
_entity_poly.pdbx_seq_one_letter_code
_entity_poly.pdbx_strand_id
1 'polypeptide(L)'
;MSINTNDDSQHSSCSEPLTSPHMVETANAVSLNLLPEKSKERYILDYEKMYNGKKNKTKSWSENVLLTYFSNLSKEIKPSTLWSLYLMLKTTINMKHNINIGTYPKLQAFLKRKSTGFKSKKSKVLTSTDIKKFIDEAPIIFNT
;
A
#
# COMPACT_ATOMS: atom_id res chain seq x y z
N MET A 1 -39.17 49.97 -8.08
CA MET A 1 -38.45 50.63 -6.97
C MET A 1 -37.98 49.51 -6.07
N SER A 2 -36.72 49.07 -6.00
CA SER A 2 -35.44 49.63 -6.45
C SER A 2 -34.39 48.49 -6.48
N ILE A 3 -33.54 48.50 -7.53
CA ILE A 3 -32.09 48.18 -7.58
C ILE A 3 -31.65 46.71 -7.30
N ASN A 4 -31.26 45.90 -8.31
CA ASN A 4 -29.92 45.72 -8.99
C ASN A 4 -29.00 44.68 -8.28
N THR A 5 -28.84 43.45 -8.79
CA THR A 5 -27.78 42.87 -9.70
C THR A 5 -26.45 42.45 -9.06
N ASN A 6 -25.98 41.26 -9.52
CA ASN A 6 -24.59 40.79 -9.64
C ASN A 6 -23.81 40.57 -8.32
N ASP A 7 -22.81 39.73 -8.18
CA ASP A 7 -22.07 38.84 -9.08
C ASP A 7 -21.31 37.83 -8.21
N ASP A 8 -20.80 36.79 -8.86
CA ASP A 8 -19.53 36.12 -8.56
C ASP A 8 -19.27 35.42 -7.21
N SER A 9 -19.22 34.09 -7.35
CA SER A 9 -18.07 33.23 -7.00
C SER A 9 -16.97 33.84 -6.12
N GLN A 10 -16.72 33.23 -4.94
CA GLN A 10 -15.36 33.03 -4.43
C GLN A 10 -15.28 31.75 -3.57
N HIS A 11 -14.70 30.74 -4.20
CA HIS A 11 -13.74 29.79 -3.65
C HIS A 11 -13.16 30.17 -2.27
N SER A 12 -13.46 29.37 -1.24
CA SER A 12 -12.57 29.23 -0.08
C SER A 12 -12.06 27.80 -0.03
N SER A 13 -11.15 27.52 -0.97
CA SER A 13 -10.08 26.57 -0.73
C SER A 13 -9.36 27.04 0.52
N CYS A 14 -9.39 26.24 1.59
CA CYS A 14 -8.35 26.30 2.59
C CYS A 14 -7.06 25.75 1.94
N SER A 15 -6.50 26.52 1.03
CA SER A 15 -5.10 26.43 0.69
C SER A 15 -4.35 26.75 1.98
N GLU A 16 -3.69 25.76 2.59
CA GLU A 16 -2.65 26.05 3.58
C GLU A 16 -1.51 26.77 2.84
N PRO A 17 -1.24 28.07 3.06
CA PRO A 17 -0.10 28.73 2.46
C PRO A 17 1.01 28.88 3.51
N LEU A 18 2.26 28.73 3.07
CA LEU A 18 3.51 29.09 3.77
C LEU A 18 4.14 28.04 4.70
N THR A 19 4.04 26.76 4.38
CA THR A 19 4.96 25.78 4.98
C THR A 19 6.34 25.95 4.34
N SER A 20 7.29 26.52 5.08
CA SER A 20 8.70 26.64 4.67
C SER A 20 9.23 25.29 4.16
N PRO A 21 10.13 25.24 3.14
CA PRO A 21 10.70 23.99 2.64
C PRO A 21 11.24 23.08 3.75
N HIS A 22 11.86 23.67 4.78
CA HIS A 22 12.35 22.95 5.96
C HIS A 22 11.23 22.30 6.79
N MET A 23 10.09 22.98 6.94
CA MET A 23 8.92 22.42 7.62
C MET A 23 8.25 21.31 6.80
N VAL A 24 8.20 21.44 5.47
CA VAL A 24 7.71 20.38 4.57
C VAL A 24 8.62 19.15 4.64
N GLU A 25 9.94 19.35 4.62
CA GLU A 25 10.91 18.26 4.75
C GLU A 25 10.82 17.57 6.11
N THR A 26 10.71 18.34 7.20
CA THR A 26 10.48 17.81 8.55
C THR A 26 9.17 17.03 8.63
N ALA A 27 8.06 17.56 8.10
CA ALA A 27 6.78 16.88 8.07
C ALA A 27 6.82 15.58 7.25
N ASN A 28 7.53 15.57 6.12
CA ASN A 28 7.74 14.37 5.31
C ASN A 28 8.58 13.32 6.05
N ALA A 29 9.66 13.73 6.72
CA ALA A 29 10.49 12.85 7.53
C ALA A 29 9.72 12.23 8.70
N VAL A 30 8.93 13.03 9.42
CA VAL A 30 8.03 12.56 10.48
C VAL A 30 6.99 11.60 9.91
N SER A 31 6.37 11.93 8.78
CA SER A 31 5.37 11.07 8.12
C SER A 31 5.94 9.71 7.72
N LEU A 32 7.21 9.64 7.28
CA LEU A 32 7.88 8.38 7.00
C LEU A 32 8.16 7.54 8.26
N ASN A 33 8.25 8.17 9.43
CA ASN A 33 8.33 7.47 10.71
C ASN A 33 6.97 6.98 11.23
N LEU A 34 5.86 7.41 10.60
CA LEU A 34 4.52 6.86 10.86
C LEU A 34 4.29 5.51 10.17
N LEU A 35 5.18 5.09 9.27
CA LEU A 35 5.15 3.72 8.75
C LEU A 35 5.49 2.74 9.88
N PRO A 36 4.88 1.53 9.90
CA PRO A 36 5.21 0.56 10.93
C PRO A 36 6.70 0.23 10.88
N GLU A 37 7.42 0.48 11.97
CA GLU A 37 8.89 0.48 12.03
C GLU A 37 9.50 -0.82 11.47
N LYS A 38 8.93 -1.98 11.84
CA LYS A 38 9.40 -3.30 11.40
C LYS A 38 9.19 -3.60 9.91
N SER A 39 8.26 -2.90 9.25
CA SER A 39 7.89 -3.18 7.86
C SER A 39 8.15 -2.01 6.91
N LYS A 40 8.63 -0.86 7.42
CA LYS A 40 8.94 0.36 6.68
C LYS A 40 9.78 0.09 5.44
N GLU A 41 10.88 -0.65 5.56
CA GLU A 41 11.74 -1.00 4.44
C GLU A 41 10.98 -1.71 3.32
N ARG A 42 10.14 -2.69 3.68
CA ARG A 42 9.32 -3.42 2.71
C ARG A 42 8.34 -2.51 1.99
N TYR A 43 7.69 -1.59 2.71
CA TYR A 43 6.75 -0.62 2.14
C TYR A 43 7.43 0.32 1.15
N ILE A 44 8.66 0.74 1.45
CA ILE A 44 9.48 1.58 0.56
C ILE A 44 9.91 0.78 -0.68
N LEU A 45 10.44 -0.44 -0.51
CA LEU A 45 10.89 -1.28 -1.62
C LEU A 45 9.77 -1.57 -2.64
N ASP A 46 8.59 -1.93 -2.14
CA ASP A 46 7.42 -2.20 -3.00
C ASP A 46 6.93 -0.94 -3.73
N TYR A 47 6.98 0.22 -3.05
CA TYR A 47 6.72 1.52 -3.68
C TYR A 47 7.73 1.83 -4.79
N GLU A 48 9.03 1.69 -4.52
CA GLU A 48 10.09 2.00 -5.48
C GLU A 48 10.00 1.07 -6.71
N LYS A 49 9.67 -0.21 -6.52
CA LYS A 49 9.47 -1.16 -7.61
C LYS A 49 8.36 -0.68 -8.57
N MET A 50 7.22 -0.28 -8.04
CA MET A 50 6.12 0.25 -8.85
C MET A 50 6.45 1.62 -9.46
N TYR A 51 7.05 2.53 -8.68
CA TYR A 51 7.42 3.87 -9.14
C TYR A 51 8.39 3.80 -10.32
N ASN A 52 9.41 2.95 -10.23
CA ASN A 52 10.33 2.68 -11.32
C ASN A 52 9.65 2.03 -12.53
N GLY A 53 8.66 1.17 -12.32
CA GLY A 53 7.89 0.57 -13.41
C GLY A 53 6.99 1.56 -14.16
N LYS A 54 6.53 2.63 -13.49
CA LYS A 54 5.65 3.65 -14.10
C LYS A 54 6.38 4.90 -14.58
N LYS A 55 7.57 5.22 -14.07
CA LYS A 55 8.26 6.50 -14.35
C LYS A 55 8.42 6.83 -15.83
N ASN A 56 8.64 5.81 -16.67
CA ASN A 56 8.81 5.95 -18.14
C ASN A 56 7.48 5.96 -18.91
N LYS A 57 6.35 5.69 -18.23
CA LYS A 57 5.02 5.57 -18.84
C LYS A 57 4.11 6.73 -18.44
N THR A 58 4.14 7.11 -17.16
CA THR A 58 3.29 8.16 -16.62
C THR A 58 3.75 8.62 -15.23
N LYS A 59 3.63 9.92 -14.97
CA LYS A 59 3.79 10.49 -13.62
C LYS A 59 2.52 10.36 -12.78
N SER A 60 1.37 10.11 -13.41
CA SER A 60 0.07 10.05 -12.74
C SER A 60 -0.06 8.89 -11.74
N TRP A 61 -0.90 9.10 -10.74
CA TRP A 61 -1.34 8.13 -9.72
C TRP A 61 -2.86 7.88 -9.83
N SER A 62 -3.44 8.09 -11.00
CA SER A 62 -4.87 7.92 -11.23
C SER A 62 -5.31 6.47 -11.05
N GLU A 63 -6.61 6.30 -10.78
CA GLU A 63 -7.22 4.99 -10.61
C GLU A 63 -6.95 4.05 -11.80
N ASN A 64 -6.99 4.57 -13.04
CA ASN A 64 -6.72 3.76 -14.23
C ASN A 64 -5.28 3.23 -14.28
N VAL A 65 -4.30 4.06 -13.91
CA VAL A 65 -2.88 3.65 -13.89
C VAL A 65 -2.67 2.52 -12.88
N LEU A 66 -3.25 2.67 -11.69
CA LEU A 66 -3.17 1.65 -10.64
C LEU A 66 -3.94 0.39 -11.04
N LEU A 67 -5.13 0.51 -11.64
CA LEU A 67 -5.87 -0.64 -12.17
C LEU A 67 -5.06 -1.44 -13.18
N THR A 68 -4.39 -0.79 -14.14
CA THR A 68 -3.52 -1.49 -15.10
C THR A 68 -2.37 -2.19 -14.40
N TYR A 69 -1.72 -1.53 -13.44
CA TYR A 69 -0.62 -2.12 -12.67
C TYR A 69 -1.06 -3.36 -11.87
N PHE A 70 -2.12 -3.23 -11.07
CA PHE A 70 -2.67 -4.34 -10.28
C PHE A 70 -3.29 -5.45 -11.14
N SER A 71 -3.82 -5.12 -12.32
CA SER A 71 -4.28 -6.12 -13.29
C SER A 71 -3.14 -7.02 -13.76
N ASN A 72 -1.99 -6.44 -14.11
CA ASN A 72 -0.81 -7.21 -14.51
C ASN A 72 -0.27 -8.05 -13.35
N LEU A 73 -0.09 -7.47 -12.16
CA LEU A 73 0.37 -8.22 -10.98
C LEU A 73 -0.57 -9.37 -10.60
N SER A 74 -1.88 -9.19 -10.73
CA SER A 74 -2.86 -10.22 -10.35
C SER A 74 -2.75 -11.52 -11.15
N LYS A 75 -2.02 -11.52 -12.26
CA LYS A 75 -1.73 -12.70 -13.07
C LYS A 75 -0.59 -13.54 -12.49
N GLU A 76 0.29 -12.93 -11.71
CA GLU A 76 1.54 -13.54 -11.23
C GLU A 76 1.48 -13.87 -9.73
N ILE A 77 0.77 -13.07 -8.93
CA ILE A 77 0.79 -13.19 -7.46
C ILE A 77 -0.57 -13.58 -6.88
N LYS A 78 -0.53 -14.20 -5.69
CA LYS A 78 -1.72 -14.62 -4.95
C LYS A 78 -2.58 -13.41 -4.54
N PRO A 79 -3.91 -13.55 -4.51
CA PRO A 79 -4.81 -12.47 -4.08
C PRO A 79 -4.49 -11.87 -2.72
N SER A 80 -4.08 -12.68 -1.73
CA SER A 80 -3.68 -12.19 -0.42
C SER A 80 -2.45 -11.28 -0.49
N THR A 81 -1.45 -11.66 -1.29
CA THR A 81 -0.24 -10.86 -1.51
C THR A 81 -0.56 -9.58 -2.27
N LEU A 82 -1.43 -9.66 -3.28
CA LEU A 82 -1.91 -8.51 -4.04
C LEU A 82 -2.60 -7.49 -3.13
N TRP A 83 -3.40 -7.97 -2.16
CA TRP A 83 -4.06 -7.11 -1.18
C TRP A 83 -3.08 -6.42 -0.25
N SER A 84 -2.11 -7.17 0.30
CA SER A 84 -1.07 -6.61 1.14
C SER A 84 -0.28 -5.54 0.40
N LEU A 85 0.10 -5.81 -0.85
CA LEU A 85 0.78 -4.84 -1.70
C LEU A 85 -0.05 -3.58 -1.93
N TYR A 86 -1.36 -3.72 -2.15
CA TYR A 86 -2.27 -2.56 -2.22
C TYR A 86 -2.27 -1.74 -0.92
N LEU A 87 -2.35 -2.37 0.25
CA LEU A 87 -2.35 -1.66 1.53
C LEU A 87 -1.02 -0.94 1.78
N MET A 88 0.09 -1.58 1.41
CA MET A 88 1.41 -0.97 1.49
C MET A 88 1.47 0.27 0.62
N LEU A 89 1.16 0.12 -0.66
CA LEU A 89 1.15 1.22 -1.63
C LEU A 89 0.17 2.32 -1.26
N LYS A 90 -1.01 2.00 -0.73
CA LYS A 90 -1.97 3.00 -0.24
C LYS A 90 -1.33 3.89 0.81
N THR A 91 -0.61 3.29 1.74
CA THR A 91 0.05 4.02 2.83
C THR A 91 1.21 4.86 2.28
N THR A 92 2.11 4.27 1.49
CA THR A 92 3.30 4.98 0.98
C THR A 92 2.95 6.08 -0.03
N ILE A 93 1.96 5.86 -0.91
CA ILE A 93 1.51 6.88 -1.88
C ILE A 93 0.85 8.04 -1.15
N ASN A 94 0.03 7.77 -0.14
CA ASN A 94 -0.58 8.82 0.67
C ASN A 94 0.48 9.67 1.36
N MET A 95 1.51 9.05 1.94
CA MET A 95 2.59 9.79 2.61
C MET A 95 3.49 10.58 1.65
N LYS A 96 3.84 10.01 0.49
CA LYS A 96 4.80 10.63 -0.44
C LYS A 96 4.18 11.65 -1.41
N HIS A 97 2.90 11.46 -1.76
CA HIS A 97 2.23 12.25 -2.80
C HIS A 97 0.96 12.94 -2.30
N ASN A 98 0.55 12.71 -1.04
CA ASN A 98 -0.73 13.16 -0.49
C ASN A 98 -1.95 12.70 -1.32
N ILE A 99 -1.87 11.49 -1.88
CA ILE A 99 -2.94 10.90 -2.71
C ILE A 99 -3.56 9.72 -1.97
N ASN A 100 -4.84 9.86 -1.61
CA ASN A 100 -5.62 8.80 -0.99
C ASN A 100 -6.24 7.87 -2.04
N ILE A 101 -5.50 6.85 -2.47
CA ILE A 101 -5.98 5.81 -3.39
C ILE A 101 -7.05 4.90 -2.76
N GLY A 102 -7.36 5.07 -1.47
CA GLY A 102 -8.50 4.45 -0.81
C GLY A 102 -9.85 4.94 -1.33
N THR A 103 -9.85 6.07 -2.03
CA THR A 103 -11.04 6.66 -2.66
C THR A 103 -11.34 6.09 -4.05
N TYR A 104 -10.60 5.09 -4.52
CA TYR A 104 -10.68 4.53 -5.86
C TYR A 104 -11.59 3.29 -5.89
N PRO A 105 -12.90 3.43 -6.20
CA PRO A 105 -13.87 2.36 -6.04
C PRO A 105 -13.68 1.20 -7.04
N LYS A 106 -13.26 1.49 -8.27
CA LYS A 106 -13.01 0.47 -9.30
C LYS A 106 -11.79 -0.36 -8.93
N LEU A 107 -10.74 0.28 -8.42
CA LEU A 107 -9.55 -0.42 -7.92
C LEU A 107 -9.90 -1.33 -6.74
N GLN A 108 -10.67 -0.82 -5.77
CA GLN A 108 -11.12 -1.62 -4.63
C GLN A 108 -12.01 -2.79 -5.09
N ALA A 109 -12.97 -2.56 -5.97
CA ALA A 109 -13.84 -3.60 -6.50
C ALA A 109 -13.05 -4.67 -7.26
N PHE A 110 -12.07 -4.27 -8.08
CA PHE A 110 -11.18 -5.19 -8.78
C PHE A 110 -10.44 -6.09 -7.80
N LEU A 111 -9.79 -5.50 -6.79
CA LEU A 111 -9.08 -6.26 -5.77
C LEU A 111 -10.06 -7.22 -5.08
N LYS A 112 -11.22 -6.75 -4.60
CA LYS A 112 -12.22 -7.55 -3.84
C LYS A 112 -12.65 -8.78 -4.63
N ARG A 113 -12.86 -8.60 -5.93
CA ARG A 113 -13.23 -9.69 -6.84
C ARG A 113 -12.11 -10.71 -6.99
N LYS A 114 -10.84 -10.27 -7.03
CA LYS A 114 -9.68 -11.19 -7.07
C LYS A 114 -9.49 -11.99 -5.79
N SER A 115 -9.87 -11.46 -4.63
CA SER A 115 -9.79 -12.17 -3.35
C SER A 115 -10.99 -13.08 -3.07
N THR A 116 -12.10 -12.90 -3.78
CA THR A 116 -13.31 -13.70 -3.60
C THR A 116 -13.03 -15.18 -3.87
N GLY A 117 -13.41 -16.06 -2.93
CA GLY A 117 -13.19 -17.50 -3.04
C GLY A 117 -11.75 -17.97 -2.77
N PHE A 118 -10.80 -17.05 -2.53
CA PHE A 118 -9.42 -17.44 -2.21
C PHE A 118 -9.34 -18.08 -0.82
N LYS A 119 -8.95 -19.36 -0.77
CA LYS A 119 -8.68 -20.08 0.47
C LYS A 119 -7.18 -20.07 0.76
N SER A 120 -6.79 -19.40 1.84
CA SER A 120 -5.39 -19.38 2.29
C SER A 120 -4.93 -20.79 2.71
N LYS A 121 -3.76 -21.23 2.26
CA LYS A 121 -3.10 -22.40 2.85
C LYS A 121 -2.77 -22.09 4.32
N LYS A 122 -3.27 -22.91 5.24
CA LYS A 122 -2.92 -22.82 6.65
C LYS A 122 -1.63 -23.61 6.91
N SER A 123 -0.86 -23.19 7.91
CA SER A 123 0.22 -24.03 8.44
C SER A 123 -0.36 -25.31 9.02
N LYS A 124 0.40 -26.41 8.95
CA LYS A 124 0.04 -27.60 9.71
C LYS A 124 0.15 -27.28 11.19
N VAL A 125 -0.82 -27.75 11.96
CA VAL A 125 -0.75 -27.69 13.43
C VAL A 125 0.23 -28.75 13.87
N LEU A 126 1.27 -28.35 14.60
CA LEU A 126 2.25 -29.28 15.15
C LEU A 126 1.56 -30.09 16.26
N THR A 127 1.49 -31.41 16.09
CA THR A 127 0.84 -32.30 17.06
C THR A 127 1.85 -32.88 18.05
N SER A 128 1.37 -33.42 19.18
CA SER A 128 2.23 -34.11 20.14
C SER A 128 2.98 -35.30 19.52
N THR A 129 2.36 -35.99 18.55
CA THR A 129 3.00 -37.08 17.81
C THR A 129 4.15 -36.58 16.94
N ASP A 130 3.96 -35.44 16.26
CA ASP A 130 5.02 -34.82 15.45
C ASP A 130 6.20 -34.40 16.33
N ILE A 131 5.93 -33.87 17.53
CA ILE A 131 6.97 -33.51 18.50
C ILE A 131 7.73 -34.76 18.96
N LYS A 132 7.02 -35.82 19.35
CA LYS A 132 7.64 -37.07 19.79
C LYS A 132 8.50 -37.67 18.68
N LYS A 133 7.98 -37.72 17.46
CA LYS A 133 8.72 -38.16 16.28
C LYS A 133 9.99 -37.33 16.07
N PHE A 134 9.88 -36.00 16.16
CA PHE A 134 11.03 -35.12 16.00
C PHE A 134 12.12 -35.38 17.04
N ILE A 135 11.77 -35.59 18.31
CA ILE A 135 12.73 -35.89 19.38
C ILE A 135 13.35 -37.29 19.20
N ASP A 136 12.54 -38.30 18.88
CA ASP A 136 12.99 -39.69 18.77
C ASP A 136 13.86 -39.94 17.52
N GLU A 137 13.60 -39.21 16.42
CA GLU A 137 14.31 -39.38 15.15
C GLU A 137 15.42 -38.33 14.93
N ALA A 138 15.61 -37.39 15.86
CA ALA A 138 16.68 -36.40 15.75
C ALA A 138 18.06 -37.08 15.87
N PRO A 139 18.98 -36.86 14.90
CA PRO A 139 20.32 -37.42 14.99
C PRO A 139 21.06 -36.81 16.18
N ILE A 140 21.59 -37.65 17.06
CA ILE A 140 22.41 -37.22 18.18
C ILE A 140 23.81 -36.92 17.64
N ILE A 141 24.07 -35.66 17.28
CA ILE A 141 25.39 -35.23 16.84
C ILE A 141 26.23 -34.94 18.09
N PHE A 142 26.94 -35.94 18.62
CA PHE A 142 28.06 -35.70 19.52
C PHE A 142 29.30 -35.42 18.66
N ASN A 143 29.76 -34.17 18.66
CA ASN A 143 31.06 -33.82 18.09
C ASN A 143 32.14 -34.32 19.06
N THR A 144 32.88 -35.37 18.67
CA THR A 144 34.12 -35.83 19.32
C THR A 144 35.31 -35.02 18.81
#